data_AF-A0A8S9KYL1-F1
#
_entry.id   AF-A0A8S9KYL1-F1
#
_cell.length_a   1.000
_cell.length_b   1.000
_cell.length_c   1.000
_cell.angle_alpha   90.00
_cell.angle_beta   90.00
_cell.angle_gamma   90.00
#
_symmetry.space_group_name_H-M   'P 1'
#
loop_
_entity.id
_entity.type
_entity.pdbx_description
1 polymer ?
#
loop_
_entity_poly.entity_id
_entity_poly.type
_entity_poly.pdbx_seq_one_letter_code
_entity_poly.pdbx_strand_id
1 'polypeptide(L)'
;MFLLILDVGRNLSSRRTETDFGKGKFRLHLGLDGNPQLLVLNSNSLSDSDVYFHYYESRKKEPNPGTRLVFNRSGYMYVLRSSKQQLSMLTLNKEAPVSSTDFYHRAVLHLDGVLISSVLSPQGEY
;
A
#
# COMPACT_ATOMS: atom_id res chain seq x y z
N MET A 1 14.34 1.71 -9.31
CA MET A 1 13.89 0.41 -8.77
C MET A 1 12.85 0.68 -7.71
N PHE A 2 11.71 0.01 -7.79
CA PHE A 2 10.59 0.14 -6.87
C PHE A 2 10.42 -1.18 -6.13
N LEU A 3 9.93 -1.13 -4.89
CA LEU A 3 9.72 -2.33 -4.07
C LEU A 3 8.29 -2.86 -4.18
N LEU A 4 7.33 -1.98 -4.48
CA LEU A 4 5.96 -2.35 -4.86
C LEU A 4 5.45 -1.37 -5.93
N ILE A 5 4.77 -1.91 -6.94
CA ILE A 5 3.96 -1.14 -7.88
C ILE A 5 2.58 -1.81 -7.93
N LEU A 6 1.54 -1.04 -7.66
CA LEU A 6 0.16 -1.46 -7.78
C LEU A 6 -0.52 -0.58 -8.83
N ASP A 7 -0.79 -1.13 -10.01
CA ASP A 7 -1.54 -0.42 -11.05
C ASP A 7 -3.01 -0.21 -10.62
N VAL A 8 -3.65 0.76 -11.25
CA VAL A 8 -5.08 1.01 -11.08
C VAL A 8 -5.90 -0.28 -11.26
N GLY A 9 -6.88 -0.49 -10.37
CA GLY A 9 -7.70 -1.70 -10.33
C GLY A 9 -7.03 -2.92 -9.67
N ARG A 10 -5.74 -2.84 -9.30
CA ARG A 10 -5.03 -3.96 -8.65
C ARG A 10 -5.14 -3.92 -7.14
N ASN A 11 -4.87 -5.08 -6.53
CA ASN A 11 -5.09 -5.37 -5.12
C ASN A 11 -3.83 -5.95 -4.49
N LEU A 12 -3.52 -5.50 -3.27
CA LEU A 12 -2.65 -6.20 -2.33
C LEU A 12 -3.53 -6.64 -1.15
N SER A 13 -3.58 -7.94 -0.88
CA SER A 13 -4.35 -8.48 0.25
C SER A 13 -3.42 -8.87 1.39
N SER A 14 -3.92 -8.76 2.63
CA SER A 14 -3.25 -9.37 3.78
C SER A 14 -3.19 -10.88 3.62
N ARG A 15 -2.36 -11.53 4.45
CA ARG A 15 -2.48 -12.97 4.67
C ARG A 15 -3.77 -13.32 5.42
N ARG A 16 -4.22 -14.58 5.30
CA ARG A 16 -5.47 -15.07 5.89
C ARG A 16 -5.35 -15.27 7.39
N THR A 17 -4.26 -15.89 7.85
CA THR A 17 -3.95 -16.10 9.27
C THR A 17 -2.44 -15.94 9.51
N GLU A 18 -1.99 -16.11 10.76
CA GLU A 18 -0.55 -16.11 11.09
C GLU A 18 0.25 -17.14 10.30
N THR A 19 -0.32 -18.32 10.10
CA THR A 19 0.33 -19.47 9.46
C THR A 19 -0.12 -19.70 8.02
N ASP A 20 -1.18 -19.02 7.58
CA ASP A 20 -1.73 -19.15 6.24
C ASP A 20 -1.55 -17.87 5.43
N PHE A 21 -0.66 -17.96 4.44
CA PHE A 21 -0.31 -16.88 3.50
C PHE A 21 -1.27 -16.76 2.32
N GLY A 22 -2.37 -17.52 2.30
CA GLY A 22 -3.47 -17.30 1.38
C GLY A 22 -4.12 -15.93 1.56
N LYS A 23 -4.99 -15.57 0.61
CA LYS A 23 -5.68 -14.29 0.58
C LYS A 23 -6.51 -14.06 1.85
N GLY A 24 -6.21 -12.99 2.58
CA GLY A 24 -6.98 -12.51 3.72
C GLY A 24 -8.04 -11.48 3.35
N LYS A 25 -8.74 -10.98 4.37
CA LYS A 25 -9.88 -10.07 4.22
C LYS A 25 -9.50 -8.59 4.12
N PHE A 26 -8.28 -8.20 4.52
CA PHE A 26 -7.86 -6.80 4.43
C PHE A 26 -7.15 -6.55 3.10
N ARG A 27 -7.46 -5.42 2.47
CA ARG A 27 -6.91 -5.08 1.15
C ARG A 27 -6.48 -3.63 1.08
N LEU A 28 -5.32 -3.41 0.45
CA LEU A 28 -4.91 -2.17 -0.18
C LEU A 28 -5.26 -2.22 -1.67
N HIS A 29 -6.02 -1.25 -2.13
CA HIS A 29 -6.53 -1.16 -3.51
C HIS A 29 -6.22 0.22 -4.08
N LEU A 30 -5.86 0.28 -5.36
CA LEU A 30 -5.93 1.55 -6.11
C LEU A 30 -7.21 1.54 -6.94
N GLY A 31 -8.20 2.31 -6.51
CA GLY A 31 -9.50 2.43 -7.17
C GLY A 31 -9.40 2.90 -8.62
N LEU A 32 -10.40 2.57 -9.44
CA LEU A 32 -10.50 3.08 -10.83
C LEU A 32 -10.64 4.61 -10.89
N ASP A 33 -11.07 5.22 -9.79
CA ASP A 33 -11.09 6.67 -9.56
C ASP A 33 -9.69 7.25 -9.27
N GLY A 34 -8.68 6.39 -9.16
CA GLY A 34 -7.30 6.76 -8.92
C GLY A 34 -6.96 7.03 -7.45
N ASN A 35 -7.85 6.65 -6.52
CA ASN A 35 -7.64 6.84 -5.09
C ASN A 35 -7.19 5.55 -4.41
N PRO A 36 -6.12 5.59 -3.58
CA PRO A 36 -5.78 4.48 -2.71
C PRO A 36 -6.83 4.31 -1.62
N GLN A 37 -7.20 3.06 -1.41
CA GLN A 37 -8.22 2.63 -0.47
C GLN A 37 -7.68 1.50 0.40
N LEU A 38 -8.02 1.53 1.68
CA LEU A 38 -7.93 0.36 2.54
C LEU A 38 -9.33 -0.12 2.91
N LEU A 39 -9.57 -1.40 2.67
CA LEU A 39 -10.90 -1.99 2.78
C LEU A 39 -10.86 -3.39 3.38
N VAL A 40 -12.03 -3.83 3.83
CA VAL A 40 -12.29 -5.17 4.37
C VAL A 40 -13.27 -5.87 3.44
N LEU A 41 -12.95 -7.10 3.05
CA LEU A 41 -13.83 -7.99 2.30
C LEU A 41 -14.76 -8.74 3.25
N ASN A 42 -15.88 -9.19 2.72
CA ASN A 42 -16.70 -10.17 3.39
C ASN A 42 -15.85 -11.41 3.74
N SER A 43 -15.83 -11.78 5.02
CA SER A 43 -14.96 -12.85 5.51
C SER A 43 -15.38 -14.25 5.04
N ASN A 44 -16.62 -14.41 4.61
CA ASN A 44 -17.14 -15.69 4.11
C ASN A 44 -16.74 -15.92 2.65
N SER A 45 -16.87 -14.90 1.81
CA SER A 45 -16.61 -15.03 0.36
C SER A 45 -15.16 -14.72 -0.01
N LEU A 46 -14.54 -13.76 0.68
CA LEU A 46 -13.25 -13.15 0.31
C LEU A 46 -13.18 -12.70 -1.16
N SER A 47 -14.33 -12.44 -1.80
CA SER A 47 -14.41 -12.03 -3.20
C SER A 47 -13.84 -10.62 -3.40
N ASP A 48 -13.28 -10.35 -4.58
CA ASP A 48 -12.80 -9.01 -4.90
C ASP A 48 -13.92 -7.96 -4.98
N SER A 49 -15.12 -8.39 -5.36
CA SER A 49 -16.31 -7.55 -5.49
C SER A 49 -17.18 -7.46 -4.24
N ASP A 50 -16.94 -8.31 -3.23
CA ASP A 50 -17.76 -8.37 -2.01
C ASP A 50 -17.08 -7.60 -0.88
N VAL A 51 -17.09 -6.28 -1.03
CA VAL A 51 -16.51 -5.36 -0.05
C VAL A 51 -17.48 -5.15 1.10
N TYR A 52 -17.00 -5.42 2.32
CA TYR A 52 -17.77 -5.20 3.54
C TYR A 52 -17.71 -3.74 3.99
N PHE A 53 -16.51 -3.15 4.04
CA PHE A 53 -16.32 -1.79 4.53
C PHE A 53 -15.00 -1.15 4.06
N HIS A 54 -15.01 0.16 3.81
CA HIS A 54 -13.81 0.97 3.55
C HIS A 54 -13.43 1.75 4.81
N TYR A 55 -12.25 1.49 5.38
CA TYR A 55 -11.78 2.19 6.59
C TYR A 55 -10.76 3.29 6.28
N TYR A 56 -10.24 3.35 5.06
CA TYR A 56 -9.49 4.48 4.55
C TYR A 56 -9.75 4.68 3.06
N GLU A 57 -9.89 5.94 2.65
CA GLU A 57 -9.92 6.35 1.25
C GLU A 57 -9.42 7.78 1.15
N SER A 58 -8.48 8.05 0.24
CA SER A 58 -8.14 9.42 -0.10
C SER A 58 -9.29 10.03 -0.92
N ARG A 59 -10.22 10.75 -0.28
CA ARG A 59 -11.40 11.34 -0.93
C ARG A 59 -11.08 12.53 -1.86
N LYS A 60 -9.94 12.51 -2.54
CA LYS A 60 -9.52 13.58 -3.46
C LYS A 60 -10.03 13.24 -4.86
N LYS A 61 -11.09 13.93 -5.29
CA LYS A 61 -11.50 13.89 -6.69
C LYS A 61 -10.55 14.77 -7.49
N GLU A 62 -9.68 14.14 -8.26
CA GLU A 62 -8.63 14.82 -9.03
C GLU A 62 -8.97 14.74 -10.52
N PRO A 63 -8.74 15.82 -11.29
CA PRO A 63 -8.99 15.80 -12.73
C PRO A 63 -8.07 14.81 -13.48
N ASN A 64 -6.92 14.47 -12.86
CA ASN A 64 -5.99 13.46 -13.35
C ASN A 64 -5.92 12.31 -12.34
N PRO A 65 -6.70 11.23 -12.54
CA PRO A 65 -6.72 10.11 -11.60
C PRO A 65 -5.34 9.44 -11.49
N GLY A 66 -5.06 8.91 -10.31
CA GLY A 66 -3.89 8.07 -10.07
C GLY A 66 -3.90 6.82 -10.95
N THR A 67 -2.74 6.47 -11.51
CA THR A 67 -2.57 5.28 -12.35
C THR A 67 -1.77 4.19 -11.66
N ARG A 68 -0.91 4.53 -10.69
CA ARG A 68 -0.13 3.58 -9.91
C ARG A 68 0.09 4.05 -8.48
N LEU A 69 0.00 3.13 -7.54
CA LEU A 69 0.52 3.30 -6.19
C LEU A 69 1.91 2.68 -6.13
N VAL A 70 2.88 3.44 -5.63
CA VAL A 70 4.30 3.06 -5.63
C VAL A 70 4.83 3.11 -4.21
N PHE A 71 5.53 2.05 -3.81
CA PHE A 71 6.43 2.06 -2.66
C PHE A 71 7.87 1.99 -3.17
N ASN A 72 8.66 3.02 -2.89
CA ASN A 72 10.03 3.11 -3.39
C ASN A 72 11.08 2.69 -2.36
N ARG A 73 12.34 2.60 -2.82
CA ARG A 73 13.48 2.17 -2.01
C ARG A 73 13.74 3.05 -0.79
N SER A 74 13.35 4.31 -0.86
CA SER A 74 13.52 5.29 0.21
C SER A 74 12.35 5.27 1.21
N GLY A 75 11.46 4.28 1.14
CA GLY A 75 10.34 4.16 2.07
C GLY A 75 9.17 5.11 1.79
N TYR A 76 9.18 5.84 0.69
CA TYR A 76 8.03 6.66 0.30
C TYR A 76 6.96 5.82 -0.37
N MET A 77 5.71 6.02 0.07
CA MET A 77 4.51 5.54 -0.61
C MET A 77 3.77 6.71 -1.28
N TYR A 78 3.44 6.61 -2.56
CA TYR A 78 2.80 7.70 -3.29
C TYR A 78 2.05 7.23 -4.52
N VAL A 79 1.12 8.05 -4.99
CA VAL A 79 0.34 7.80 -6.20
C VAL A 79 0.95 8.56 -7.37
N LEU A 80 1.32 7.82 -8.42
CA LEU A 80 1.66 8.38 -9.73
C LEU A 80 0.39 8.72 -10.49
N ARG A 81 0.37 9.91 -11.10
CA ARG A 81 -0.70 10.38 -11.99
C ARG A 81 -0.21 10.35 -13.43
N SER A 82 -1.14 10.25 -14.37
CA SER A 82 -0.87 10.18 -15.81
C SER A 82 -0.18 11.43 -16.37
N SER A 83 -0.41 12.60 -15.76
CA SER A 83 0.43 13.78 -16.02
C SER A 83 1.69 13.73 -15.16
N LYS A 84 2.86 13.86 -15.80
CA LYS A 84 4.20 13.70 -15.19
C LYS A 84 4.53 14.69 -14.04
N GLN A 85 3.57 15.50 -13.58
CA GLN A 85 3.82 16.69 -12.76
C GLN A 85 3.25 16.67 -11.34
N GLN A 86 2.37 15.72 -10.96
CA GLN A 86 1.85 15.68 -9.60
C GLN A 86 1.94 14.28 -8.98
N LEU A 87 2.97 14.11 -8.15
CA LEU A 87 3.01 13.07 -7.13
C LEU A 87 2.10 13.52 -5.99
N SER A 88 0.96 12.86 -5.80
CA SER A 88 0.29 12.95 -4.50
C SER A 88 1.01 11.97 -3.59
N MET A 89 1.89 12.51 -2.74
CA MET A 89 2.54 11.68 -1.73
C MET A 89 1.53 11.34 -0.66
N LEU A 90 1.33 10.04 -0.46
CA LEU A 90 0.65 9.53 0.71
C LEU A 90 1.77 9.21 1.69
N THR A 91 2.28 10.28 2.31
CA THR A 91 3.37 10.17 3.28
C THR A 91 2.81 9.48 4.53
N LEU A 92 2.90 8.15 4.56
CA LEU A 92 2.56 7.36 5.75
C LEU A 92 3.61 7.52 6.86
N ASN A 93 4.81 8.00 6.51
CA ASN A 93 5.94 8.18 7.43
C ASN A 93 6.14 9.67 7.72
N LYS A 94 5.86 10.12 8.95
CA LYS A 94 6.10 11.52 9.36
C LYS A 94 7.59 11.87 9.51
N GLU A 95 8.45 10.87 9.61
CA GLU A 95 9.89 11.03 9.76
C GLU A 95 10.60 11.05 8.40
N ALA A 96 11.69 11.82 8.31
CA ALA A 96 12.51 11.87 7.12
C ALA A 96 13.11 10.49 6.86
N PRO A 97 12.92 9.91 5.66
CA PRO A 97 13.43 8.58 5.39
C PRO A 97 14.94 8.53 5.42
N VAL A 98 15.45 7.46 6.01
CA VAL A 98 16.88 7.15 6.10
C VAL A 98 17.39 6.57 4.77
N SER A 99 18.68 6.76 4.49
CA SER A 99 19.37 6.28 3.28
C SER A 99 18.97 4.84 2.93
N SER A 100 18.45 4.63 1.72
CA SER A 100 18.14 3.28 1.21
C SER A 100 19.38 2.46 0.84
N THR A 101 20.57 3.05 0.97
CA THR A 101 21.86 2.41 0.69
C THR A 101 22.27 1.52 1.86
N ASP A 102 21.91 1.93 3.07
CA ASP A 102 22.33 1.30 4.34
C ASP A 102 21.17 0.54 5.00
N PHE A 103 19.93 0.76 4.54
CA PHE A 103 18.73 0.20 5.14
C PHE A 103 17.74 -0.33 4.10
N TYR A 104 17.06 -1.42 4.46
CA TYR A 104 15.95 -1.97 3.69
C TYR A 104 14.62 -1.42 4.20
N HIS A 105 13.82 -0.86 3.30
CA HIS A 105 12.47 -0.40 3.61
C HIS A 105 11.45 -1.49 3.27
N ARG A 106 10.49 -1.75 4.17
CA ARG A 106 9.46 -2.78 4.00
C ARG A 106 8.09 -2.20 4.34
N ALA A 107 7.11 -2.44 3.47
CA ALA A 107 5.71 -2.15 3.74
C ALA A 107 4.90 -3.46 3.83
N VAL A 108 4.03 -3.58 4.81
CA VAL A 108 3.24 -4.80 5.07
C VAL A 108 1.81 -4.43 5.41
N LEU A 109 0.85 -5.04 4.71
CA LEU A 109 -0.55 -5.06 5.15
C LEU A 109 -0.76 -6.29 6.04
N HIS A 110 -0.90 -6.05 7.35
CA HIS A 110 -1.06 -7.10 8.34
C HIS A 110 -2.46 -7.73 8.32
N LEU A 111 -2.58 -8.91 8.95
CA LEU A 111 -3.83 -9.68 8.98
C LEU A 111 -4.95 -9.05 9.79
N ASP A 112 -4.64 -7.97 10.52
CA ASP A 112 -5.56 -7.13 11.30
C ASP A 112 -5.96 -5.84 10.54
N GLY A 113 -5.41 -5.64 9.34
CA GLY A 113 -5.67 -4.47 8.50
C GLY A 113 -4.71 -3.30 8.72
N VAL A 114 -3.71 -3.41 9.59
CA VAL A 114 -2.75 -2.33 9.76
C VAL A 114 -1.71 -2.36 8.64
N LEU A 115 -1.57 -1.26 7.90
CA LEU A 115 -0.48 -1.05 6.95
C LEU A 115 0.71 -0.42 7.68
N ILE A 116 1.80 -1.17 7.81
CA ILE A 116 3.00 -0.73 8.52
C ILE A 116 4.15 -0.56 7.52
N SER A 117 4.88 0.55 7.63
CA SER A 117 6.18 0.75 7.00
C SER A 117 7.27 0.61 8.06
N SER A 118 8.34 -0.12 7.76
CA SER A 118 9.46 -0.35 8.67
C SER A 118 10.79 -0.19 7.95
N VAL A 119 11.79 0.30 8.69
CA VAL A 119 13.19 0.36 8.27
C VAL A 119 13.93 -0.79 8.95
N LEU A 120 14.60 -1.62 8.15
CA LEU A 120 15.38 -2.75 8.62
C LEU A 120 16.85 -2.46 8.37
N SER A 121 17.64 -2.47 9.44
CA SER A 121 19.09 -2.49 9.35
C SER A 121 19.52 -3.91 8.95
N PRO A 122 20.40 -4.09 7.95
CA PRO A 122 21.12 -5.34 7.82
C PRO A 122 22.00 -5.46 9.08
N GLN A 123 21.62 -6.32 10.02
CA GLN A 123 22.44 -6.53 11.21
C GLN A 123 23.78 -7.11 10.77
N GLY A 124 24.85 -6.33 10.92
CA GLY A 124 26.14 -6.84 11.35
C GLY A 124 26.15 -6.74 12.87
N GLU A 125 26.37 -7.87 13.54
CA GLU A 125 26.69 -7.91 14.96
C GLU A 125 27.85 -6.94 15.28
N TYR A 126 27.72 -6.22 16.40
CA TYR A 126 28.83 -5.89 17.29
C TYR A 126 28.32 -5.95 18.72
#